data_AF-G7IAL1-F1
#
_entry.id   AF-G7IAL1-F1
#
_cell.length_a   1.000
_cell.length_b   1.000
_cell.length_c   1.000
_cell.angle_alpha   90.00
_cell.angle_beta   90.00
_cell.angle_gamma   90.00
#
_symmetry.space_group_name_H-M   'P 1'
#
loop_
_entity.id
_entity.type
_entity.pdbx_description
1 polymer ?
#
loop_
_entity_poly.entity_id
_entity_poly.type
_entity_poly.pdbx_seq_one_letter_code
_entity_poly.pdbx_strand_id
1 'polypeptide(L)'
;MLWVHLAEYGVHWNFFFTLAAISILTSFINIPPQYSGVFGSLVLVGYQFCLMHGLNHYLLSNERGTDIISQNKEGIFSIFGYWVMYLIGVHIGNYLLFGSHSTAFKSSRWFQMRVWVLSILFWLLTVLLDRLVERISRRTCNLPYVTMVLADNLQLLSILTLADLIPGSKTTVLEEAFNRNLLATFLVANLLTGLVNLSIDTLSASSTISVFIVLVYAYILSTVIGIADYFVESRTRVAIMIGSKMTNLILMTFHIKDK
;
A
#
# COMPACT_ATOMS: atom_id res chain seq x y z
N MET A 1 19.70 7.31 -16.41
CA MET A 1 18.80 6.36 -15.74
C MET A 1 19.11 6.13 -14.26
N LEU A 2 20.38 6.03 -13.82
CA LEU A 2 20.77 6.01 -12.39
C LEU A 2 20.37 7.27 -11.59
N TRP A 3 20.21 8.42 -12.26
CA TRP A 3 20.00 9.72 -11.62
C TRP A 3 18.64 9.92 -10.92
N VAL A 4 17.57 9.26 -11.36
CA VAL A 4 16.24 9.44 -10.76
C VAL A 4 16.11 8.69 -9.44
N HIS A 5 16.71 7.50 -9.35
CA HIS A 5 16.72 6.71 -8.11
C HIS A 5 17.57 7.38 -7.01
N LEU A 6 18.68 8.01 -7.42
CA LEU A 6 19.57 8.80 -6.57
C LEU A 6 18.91 10.05 -5.98
N ALA A 7 17.90 10.61 -6.63
CA ALA A 7 17.23 11.83 -6.17
C ALA A 7 16.11 11.54 -5.17
N GLU A 8 15.45 10.38 -5.24
CA GLU A 8 14.25 10.14 -4.43
C GLU A 8 14.56 9.69 -3.00
N TYR A 9 15.51 8.76 -2.83
CA TYR A 9 15.86 8.20 -1.52
C TYR A 9 17.30 8.54 -1.10
N GLY A 10 18.19 8.84 -2.04
CA GLY A 10 19.61 9.09 -1.80
C GLY A 10 20.49 8.09 -2.54
N VAL A 11 21.77 8.05 -2.17
CA VAL A 11 22.80 7.28 -2.91
C VAL A 11 22.66 5.77 -2.69
N HIS A 12 22.44 5.35 -1.45
CA HIS A 12 22.41 3.94 -1.03
C HIS A 12 21.07 3.50 -0.46
N TRP A 13 20.19 4.46 -0.17
CA TRP A 13 18.87 4.21 0.41
C TRP A 13 17.87 3.80 -0.66
N ASN A 14 16.95 2.93 -0.29
CA ASN A 14 15.86 2.48 -1.13
C ASN A 14 14.59 2.32 -0.28
N PHE A 15 13.47 2.05 -0.95
CA PHE A 15 12.18 1.89 -0.29
C PHE A 15 12.14 0.75 0.76
N PHE A 16 12.87 -0.35 0.56
CA PHE A 16 12.91 -1.45 1.52
C PHE A 16 13.59 -1.05 2.84
N PHE A 17 14.62 -0.22 2.79
CA PHE A 17 15.23 0.33 4.00
C PHE A 17 14.25 1.25 4.74
N THR A 18 13.45 2.04 4.02
CA THR A 18 12.37 2.82 4.63
C THR A 18 11.34 1.93 5.33
N LEU A 19 10.89 0.85 4.67
CA LEU A 19 9.97 -0.11 5.30
C LEU A 19 10.57 -0.75 6.56
N ALA A 20 11.82 -1.21 6.48
CA ALA A 20 12.52 -1.79 7.62
C ALA A 20 12.61 -0.80 8.80
N ALA A 21 12.93 0.46 8.52
CA ALA A 21 12.98 1.51 9.55
C ALA A 21 11.61 1.75 10.20
N ILE A 22 10.52 1.78 9.42
CA ILE A 22 9.15 1.92 9.95
C ILE A 22 8.77 0.75 10.84
N SER A 23 9.10 -0.48 10.43
CA SER A 23 8.86 -1.68 11.23
C SER A 23 9.62 -1.65 12.55
N ILE A 24 10.89 -1.23 12.51
CA ILE A 24 11.72 -1.07 13.70
C ILE A 24 11.14 0.01 14.63
N LEU A 25 10.83 1.20 14.11
CA LEU A 25 10.28 2.31 14.90
C LEU A 25 8.95 1.95 15.56
N THR A 26 8.04 1.33 14.81
CA THR A 26 6.75 0.86 15.32
C THR A 26 6.92 -0.23 16.38
N SER A 27 7.91 -1.12 16.22
CA SER A 27 8.20 -2.16 17.22
C SER A 27 8.73 -1.57 18.53
N PHE A 28 9.54 -0.52 18.47
CA PHE A 28 10.06 0.16 19.66
C PHE A 28 9.01 1.04 20.33
N ILE A 29 8.18 1.73 19.53
CA ILE A 29 7.16 2.67 19.99
C ILE A 29 5.78 2.07 19.69
N ASN A 30 5.39 1.11 20.53
CA ASN A 30 4.11 0.42 20.38
C ASN A 30 2.95 1.27 20.92
N ILE A 31 2.27 1.98 20.03
CA ILE A 31 1.15 2.86 20.39
C ILE A 31 -0.18 2.13 20.11
N PRO A 32 -1.09 2.06 21.09
CA PRO A 32 -2.42 1.49 20.87
C PRO A 32 -3.18 2.20 19.71
N PRO A 33 -3.94 1.45 18.88
CA PRO A 33 -4.59 2.00 17.69
C PRO A 33 -5.47 3.23 17.95
N GLN A 34 -6.09 3.32 19.12
CA GLN A 34 -6.95 4.44 19.54
C GLN A 34 -6.20 5.78 19.58
N TYR A 35 -4.92 5.77 19.97
CA TYR A 35 -4.10 6.98 20.14
C TYR A 35 -3.10 7.19 19.00
N SER A 36 -2.87 6.16 18.18
CA SER A 36 -1.92 6.19 17.06
C SER A 36 -2.15 7.34 16.08
N GLY A 37 -3.40 7.70 15.80
CA GLY A 37 -3.75 8.80 14.89
C GLY A 37 -3.39 10.18 15.43
N VAL A 38 -3.69 10.43 16.72
CA VAL A 38 -3.35 11.70 17.38
C VAL A 38 -1.84 11.85 17.49
N PHE A 39 -1.15 10.81 17.95
CA PHE A 39 0.31 10.82 18.05
C PHE A 39 0.97 11.03 16.67
N GLY A 40 0.53 10.27 15.66
CA GLY A 40 1.01 10.42 14.28
C GLY A 40 0.78 11.84 13.75
N SER A 41 -0.39 12.43 14.00
CA SER A 41 -0.69 13.81 13.58
C SER A 41 0.23 14.84 14.24
N LEU A 42 0.55 14.68 15.53
CA LEU A 42 1.48 15.56 16.24
C LEU A 42 2.90 15.46 15.65
N VAL A 43 3.37 14.23 15.39
CA VAL A 43 4.66 14.00 14.72
C VAL A 43 4.68 14.61 13.32
N LEU A 44 3.58 14.50 12.57
CA LEU A 44 3.47 15.04 11.22
C LEU A 44 3.57 16.57 11.20
N VAL A 45 2.85 17.24 12.10
CA VAL A 45 2.87 18.70 12.23
C VAL A 45 4.26 19.17 12.66
N GLY A 46 4.89 18.48 13.61
CA GLY A 46 6.27 18.77 14.02
C GLY A 46 7.27 18.57 12.87
N TYR A 47 7.14 17.49 12.10
CA TYR A 47 7.97 17.24 10.93
C TYR A 47 7.78 18.30 9.84
N GLN A 48 6.53 18.67 9.54
CA GLN A 48 6.22 19.74 8.58
C GLN A 48 6.78 21.09 9.04
N PHE A 49 6.71 21.39 10.34
CA PHE A 49 7.30 22.60 10.90
C PHE A 49 8.82 22.63 10.64
N CYS A 50 9.53 21.52 10.88
CA CYS A 50 10.96 21.41 10.56
C CYS A 50 11.24 21.58 9.06
N LEU A 51 10.41 21.00 8.19
CA LEU A 51 10.51 21.17 6.73
C LEU A 51 10.46 22.65 6.33
N MET A 52 9.50 23.40 6.88
CA MET A 52 9.34 24.82 6.62
C MET A 52 10.50 25.68 7.17
N HIS A 53 11.15 25.25 8.25
CA HIS A 53 12.28 25.97 8.87
C HIS A 53 13.65 25.59 8.30
N GLY A 54 13.70 25.17 7.03
CA GLY A 54 14.95 25.00 6.28
C GLY A 54 15.35 23.54 6.03
N LEU A 55 14.71 22.55 6.68
CA LEU A 55 14.97 21.14 6.37
C LEU A 55 14.61 20.82 4.92
N ASN A 56 13.51 21.39 4.38
CA ASN A 56 13.16 21.16 2.98
C ASN A 56 14.25 21.68 2.01
N HIS A 57 14.83 22.85 2.30
CA HIS A 57 15.94 23.38 1.51
C HIS A 57 17.17 22.44 1.54
N TYR A 58 17.50 21.89 2.71
CA TYR A 58 18.57 20.90 2.84
C TYR A 58 18.26 19.59 2.10
N LEU A 59 17.03 19.08 2.16
CA LEU A 59 16.65 17.83 1.49
C LEU A 59 16.62 17.96 -0.03
N LEU A 60 16.15 19.10 -0.55
CA LEU A 60 16.07 19.34 -1.99
C LEU A 60 17.39 19.77 -2.62
N SER A 61 18.36 20.24 -1.84
CA SER A 61 19.66 20.64 -2.36
C SER A 61 20.40 19.47 -3.02
N ASN A 62 21.13 19.77 -4.10
CA ASN A 62 21.98 18.78 -4.78
C ASN A 62 23.28 18.51 -4.02
N GLU A 63 23.61 19.33 -3.03
CA GLU A 63 24.80 19.18 -2.21
C GLU A 63 24.66 17.96 -1.29
N ARG A 64 25.63 17.05 -1.39
CA ARG A 64 25.77 15.89 -0.52
C ARG A 64 27.13 15.98 0.16
N GLY A 65 27.13 15.86 1.49
CA GLY A 65 28.35 15.68 2.26
C GLY A 65 28.93 14.27 2.10
N THR A 66 30.06 14.03 2.76
CA THR A 66 30.71 12.72 2.77
C THR A 66 30.04 11.71 3.70
N ASP A 67 29.24 12.18 4.66
CA ASP A 67 28.59 11.33 5.66
C ASP A 67 27.44 10.51 5.08
N ILE A 68 27.23 9.30 5.60
CA ILE A 68 26.15 8.38 5.21
C ILE A 68 24.78 9.05 5.32
N ILE A 69 24.57 9.89 6.33
CA ILE A 69 23.32 10.63 6.52
C ILE A 69 23.10 11.64 5.39
N SER A 70 24.13 12.39 5.00
CA SER A 70 24.01 13.39 3.94
C SER A 70 23.82 12.75 2.56
N GLN A 71 24.45 11.59 2.34
CA GLN A 71 24.27 10.81 1.13
C GLN A 71 22.85 10.23 0.99
N ASN A 72 22.14 10.01 2.10
CA ASN A 72 20.83 9.36 2.15
C ASN A 72 19.75 10.23 2.81
N LYS A 73 19.96 11.55 2.81
CA LYS A 73 19.16 12.50 3.59
C LYS A 73 17.67 12.39 3.27
N GLU A 74 17.31 12.24 2.00
CA GLU A 74 15.92 12.16 1.56
C GLU A 74 15.21 10.92 2.12
N GLY A 75 15.84 9.76 1.98
CA GLY A 75 15.34 8.49 2.48
C GLY A 75 15.25 8.46 4.00
N ILE A 76 16.24 9.00 4.71
CA ILE A 76 16.28 9.01 6.18
C ILE A 76 15.22 9.95 6.77
N PHE A 77 15.15 11.20 6.29
CA PHE A 77 14.21 12.17 6.86
C PHE A 77 12.76 11.89 6.44
N SER A 78 12.53 11.29 5.26
CA SER A 78 11.18 10.87 4.87
C SER A 78 10.60 9.74 5.72
N ILE A 79 11.41 9.01 6.51
CA ILE A 79 10.93 7.97 7.45
C ILE A 79 9.86 8.53 8.39
N PHE A 80 9.99 9.78 8.85
CA PHE A 80 8.99 10.39 9.73
C PHE A 80 7.62 10.51 9.05
N GLY A 81 7.59 10.96 7.80
CA GLY A 81 6.36 11.05 7.02
C GLY A 81 5.73 9.67 6.79
N TYR A 82 6.53 8.67 6.40
CA TYR A 82 6.02 7.31 6.17
C TYR A 82 5.56 6.61 7.45
N TRP A 83 6.26 6.82 8.57
CA TRP A 83 5.88 6.24 9.86
C TRP A 83 4.56 6.83 10.35
N VAL A 84 4.38 8.14 10.21
CA VAL A 84 3.09 8.79 10.47
C VAL A 84 1.98 8.24 9.58
N MET A 85 2.25 8.08 8.28
CA MET A 85 1.26 7.53 7.34
C MET A 85 0.80 6.13 7.78
N TYR A 86 1.72 5.30 8.26
CA TYR A 86 1.39 4.01 8.89
C TYR A 86 0.50 4.18 10.13
N LEU A 87 0.88 5.04 11.09
CA LEU A 87 0.13 5.24 12.34
C LEU A 87 -1.28 5.77 12.10
N ILE A 88 -1.44 6.75 11.20
CA ILE A 88 -2.76 7.26 10.83
C ILE A 88 -3.58 6.17 10.11
N GLY A 89 -2.94 5.37 9.24
CA GLY A 89 -3.57 4.22 8.60
C GLY A 89 -4.10 3.20 9.61
N VAL A 90 -3.32 2.86 10.64
CA VAL A 90 -3.75 1.98 11.74
C VAL A 90 -4.95 2.57 12.48
N HIS A 91 -4.92 3.87 12.79
CA HIS A 91 -6.03 4.54 13.46
C HIS A 91 -7.32 4.52 12.64
N ILE A 92 -7.25 4.92 11.36
CA ILE A 92 -8.38 4.93 10.44
C ILE A 92 -8.92 3.51 10.24
N GLY A 93 -8.04 2.53 10.03
CA GLY A 93 -8.43 1.13 9.90
C GLY A 93 -9.17 0.62 11.13
N ASN A 94 -8.66 0.90 12.34
CA ASN A 94 -9.33 0.54 13.58
C ASN A 94 -10.68 1.24 13.74
N TYR A 95 -10.78 2.53 13.41
CA TYR A 95 -12.02 3.29 13.44
C TYR A 95 -13.08 2.75 12.47
N LEU A 96 -12.67 2.41 11.25
CA LEU A 96 -13.56 1.87 10.22
C LEU A 96 -14.03 0.45 10.55
N LEU A 97 -13.13 -0.43 11.01
CA LEU A 97 -13.43 -1.84 11.28
C LEU A 97 -14.13 -2.06 12.63
N PHE A 98 -13.66 -1.41 13.70
CA PHE A 98 -14.13 -1.66 15.06
C PHE A 98 -15.01 -0.55 15.63
N GLY A 99 -15.17 0.57 14.93
CA GLY A 99 -16.06 1.67 15.34
C GLY A 99 -17.56 1.36 15.22
N SER A 100 -17.97 0.09 15.07
CA SER A 100 -19.37 -0.35 14.98
C SER A 100 -19.62 -1.48 15.98
N HIS A 101 -20.01 -1.11 17.20
CA HIS A 101 -20.32 -2.04 18.29
C HIS A 101 -21.78 -2.56 18.29
N SER A 102 -22.53 -2.41 17.20
CA SER A 102 -23.94 -2.79 17.17
C SER A 102 -24.17 -4.03 16.31
N THR A 103 -24.32 -5.16 17.00
CA THR A 103 -24.98 -6.37 16.49
C THR A 103 -26.38 -6.01 15.98
N ALA A 104 -26.77 -6.57 14.82
CA ALA A 104 -28.09 -6.48 14.17
C ALA A 104 -28.22 -5.41 13.06
N PHE A 105 -28.05 -5.89 11.81
CA PHE A 105 -28.61 -5.33 10.56
C PHE A 105 -28.17 -3.91 10.12
N LYS A 106 -27.04 -3.81 9.38
CA LYS A 106 -26.68 -2.83 8.29
C LYS A 106 -25.16 -2.51 8.19
N SER A 107 -24.29 -3.50 8.41
CA SER A 107 -22.83 -3.30 8.51
C SER A 107 -22.13 -2.77 7.24
N SER A 108 -22.70 -2.90 6.04
CA SER A 108 -22.08 -2.41 4.79
C SER A 108 -22.29 -0.90 4.54
N ARG A 109 -23.51 -0.37 4.68
CA ARG A 109 -23.81 1.02 4.28
C ARG A 109 -23.18 2.06 5.21
N TRP A 110 -23.10 1.79 6.50
CA TRP A 110 -22.44 2.70 7.45
C TRP A 110 -20.93 2.75 7.25
N PHE A 111 -20.30 1.60 7.01
CA PHE A 111 -18.90 1.51 6.62
C PHE A 111 -18.64 2.30 5.33
N GLN A 112 -19.43 2.05 4.28
CA GLN A 112 -19.40 2.80 3.02
C GLN A 112 -19.48 4.32 3.26
N MET A 113 -20.51 4.79 3.96
CA MET A 113 -20.67 6.22 4.24
C MET A 113 -19.45 6.82 4.95
N ARG A 114 -18.89 6.13 5.95
CA ARG A 114 -17.68 6.62 6.66
C ARG A 114 -16.47 6.70 5.73
N VAL A 115 -16.22 5.68 4.90
CA VAL A 115 -15.09 5.69 3.95
C VAL A 115 -15.24 6.83 2.95
N TRP A 116 -16.44 7.02 2.39
CA TRP A 116 -16.74 8.11 1.46
C TRP A 116 -16.55 9.49 2.08
N VAL A 117 -17.06 9.70 3.30
CA VAL A 117 -16.88 10.97 4.02
C VAL A 117 -15.40 11.23 4.30
N LEU A 118 -14.65 10.24 4.80
CA LEU A 118 -13.23 10.39 5.06
C LEU A 118 -12.44 10.67 3.76
N SER A 119 -12.75 9.97 2.67
CA SER A 119 -12.12 10.18 1.37
C SER A 119 -12.27 11.63 0.90
N ILE A 120 -13.49 12.17 0.93
CA ILE A 120 -13.77 13.57 0.55
C ILE A 120 -13.02 14.54 1.47
N LEU A 121 -13.05 14.30 2.79
CA LEU A 121 -12.37 15.16 3.76
C LEU A 121 -10.85 15.19 3.54
N PHE A 122 -10.22 14.04 3.31
CA PHE A 122 -8.78 13.97 3.05
C PHE A 122 -8.40 14.60 1.71
N TRP A 123 -9.25 14.50 0.68
CA TRP A 123 -9.05 15.22 -0.59
C TRP A 123 -9.12 16.73 -0.42
N LEU A 124 -10.15 17.23 0.27
CA LEU A 124 -10.29 18.66 0.57
C LEU A 124 -9.10 19.18 1.38
N LEU A 125 -8.69 18.43 2.40
CA LEU A 125 -7.52 18.75 3.22
C LEU A 125 -6.24 18.79 2.38
N THR A 126 -6.04 17.81 1.49
CA THR A 126 -4.88 17.75 0.60
C THR A 126 -4.81 18.96 -0.31
N VAL A 127 -5.92 19.33 -0.95
CA VAL A 127 -5.98 20.53 -1.81
C VAL A 127 -5.68 21.80 -1.01
N LEU A 128 -6.21 21.90 0.22
CA LEU A 128 -5.94 23.04 1.09
C LEU A 128 -4.45 23.12 1.47
N LEU A 129 -3.86 22.00 1.86
CA LEU A 129 -2.45 21.92 2.28
C LEU A 129 -1.48 22.17 1.13
N ASP A 130 -1.74 21.65 -0.08
CA ASP A 130 -0.92 21.91 -1.27
C ASP A 130 -0.88 23.40 -1.63
N ARG A 131 -1.97 24.12 -1.33
CA ARG A 131 -2.12 25.54 -1.64
C ARG A 131 -1.57 26.45 -0.54
N LEU A 132 -1.73 26.08 0.73
CA LEU A 132 -1.44 26.96 1.88
C LEU A 132 -0.12 26.66 2.58
N VAL A 133 0.34 25.40 2.59
CA VAL A 133 1.48 24.98 3.40
C VAL A 133 2.72 24.76 2.53
N GLU A 134 2.66 23.76 1.65
CA GLU A 134 3.80 23.37 0.82
C GLU A 134 3.29 22.52 -0.35
N ARG A 135 4.00 22.53 -1.48
CA ARG A 135 3.67 21.64 -2.60
C ARG A 135 3.85 20.18 -2.21
N ILE A 136 2.96 19.32 -2.70
CA ILE A 136 3.07 17.87 -2.51
C ILE A 136 4.44 17.37 -2.99
N SER A 137 5.17 16.68 -2.11
CA SER A 137 6.49 16.15 -2.43
C SER A 137 6.67 14.74 -1.87
N ARG A 138 6.81 13.77 -2.78
CA ARG A 138 7.12 12.38 -2.44
C ARG A 138 8.52 12.23 -1.82
N ARG A 139 9.49 12.99 -2.33
CA ARG A 139 10.90 12.96 -1.89
C ARG A 139 11.06 13.33 -0.41
N THR A 140 10.25 14.27 0.09
CA THR A 140 10.26 14.68 1.50
C THR A 140 9.19 13.97 2.33
N CYS A 141 8.25 13.27 1.70
CA CYS A 141 7.08 12.67 2.36
C CYS A 141 6.39 13.67 3.30
N ASN A 142 6.13 14.87 2.78
CA ASN A 142 5.61 15.99 3.56
C ASN A 142 4.12 15.83 3.92
N LEU A 143 3.60 16.72 4.77
CA LEU A 143 2.21 16.68 5.24
C LEU A 143 1.17 16.59 4.10
N PRO A 144 1.21 17.45 3.06
CA PRO A 144 0.31 17.33 1.91
C PRO A 144 0.42 15.99 1.17
N TYR A 145 1.63 15.43 1.06
CA TYR A 145 1.83 14.12 0.43
C TYR A 145 1.19 12.99 1.26
N VAL A 146 1.37 13.00 2.58
CA VAL A 146 0.76 12.00 3.47
C VAL A 146 -0.77 12.06 3.38
N THR A 147 -1.37 13.25 3.42
CA THR A 147 -2.83 13.38 3.29
C THR A 147 -3.33 12.97 1.91
N MET A 148 -2.57 13.25 0.85
CA MET A 148 -2.92 12.82 -0.51
C MET A 148 -2.95 11.30 -0.61
N VAL A 149 -1.91 10.61 -0.12
CA VAL A 149 -1.86 9.14 -0.17
C VAL A 149 -2.99 8.52 0.65
N LEU A 150 -3.35 9.10 1.79
CA LEU A 150 -4.52 8.67 2.56
C LEU A 150 -5.83 8.90 1.78
N ALA A 151 -5.96 10.04 1.08
CA ALA A 151 -7.10 10.34 0.23
C ALA A 151 -7.25 9.34 -0.92
N ASP A 152 -6.16 9.04 -1.64
CA ASP A 152 -6.14 8.07 -2.74
C ASP A 152 -6.55 6.67 -2.27
N ASN A 153 -6.00 6.20 -1.14
CA ASN A 153 -6.34 4.89 -0.58
C ASN A 153 -7.81 4.80 -0.14
N LEU A 154 -8.32 5.84 0.52
CA LEU A 154 -9.72 5.91 0.93
C LEU A 154 -10.66 6.03 -0.28
N GLN A 155 -10.27 6.76 -1.31
CA GLN A 155 -11.02 6.84 -2.57
C GLN A 155 -11.08 5.49 -3.28
N LEU A 156 -9.96 4.76 -3.35
CA LEU A 156 -9.94 3.42 -3.92
C LEU A 156 -10.86 2.48 -3.13
N LEU A 157 -10.79 2.50 -1.80
CA LEU A 157 -11.69 1.72 -0.94
C LEU A 157 -13.16 2.12 -1.17
N SER A 158 -13.46 3.42 -1.25
CA SER A 158 -14.78 3.95 -1.59
C SER A 158 -15.31 3.40 -2.91
N ILE A 159 -14.48 3.38 -3.96
CA ILE A 159 -14.84 2.84 -5.28
C ILE A 159 -15.10 1.34 -5.19
N LEU A 160 -14.24 0.57 -4.52
CA LEU A 160 -14.43 -0.87 -4.34
C LEU A 160 -15.75 -1.16 -3.63
N THR A 161 -16.11 -0.36 -2.62
CA THR A 161 -17.40 -0.53 -1.93
C THR A 161 -18.63 -0.17 -2.79
N LEU A 162 -18.48 0.54 -3.92
CA LEU A 162 -19.59 0.73 -4.86
C LEU A 162 -19.96 -0.57 -5.58
N ALA A 163 -19.02 -1.49 -5.76
CA ALA A 163 -19.30 -2.78 -6.37
C ALA A 163 -20.34 -3.57 -5.55
N ASP A 164 -20.38 -3.38 -4.23
CA ASP A 164 -21.36 -3.99 -3.33
C ASP A 164 -22.78 -3.41 -3.51
N LEU A 165 -22.92 -2.25 -4.18
CA LEU A 165 -24.24 -1.67 -4.49
C LEU A 165 -24.92 -2.39 -5.66
N ILE A 166 -24.16 -3.13 -6.47
CA ILE A 166 -24.67 -3.90 -7.61
C ILE A 166 -25.18 -5.25 -7.08
N PRO A 167 -26.51 -5.51 -7.10
CA PRO A 167 -27.06 -6.76 -6.59
C PRO A 167 -26.47 -7.96 -7.33
N GLY A 168 -25.91 -8.92 -6.59
CA GLY A 168 -25.30 -10.12 -7.16
C GLY A 168 -23.83 -9.96 -7.57
N SER A 169 -23.18 -8.83 -7.25
CA SER A 169 -21.73 -8.75 -7.36
C SER A 169 -21.10 -9.79 -6.43
N LYS A 170 -20.23 -10.62 -7.01
CA LYS A 170 -19.33 -11.50 -6.28
C LYS A 170 -17.93 -10.91 -6.46
N THR A 171 -17.08 -11.09 -5.46
CA THR A 171 -15.65 -10.83 -5.60
C THR A 171 -15.14 -11.48 -6.88
N THR A 172 -14.45 -10.71 -7.71
CA THR A 172 -13.98 -11.24 -8.99
C THR A 172 -12.89 -12.28 -8.72
N VAL A 173 -12.77 -13.30 -9.58
CA VAL A 173 -11.71 -14.33 -9.46
C VAL A 173 -10.32 -13.66 -9.43
N LEU A 174 -10.18 -12.57 -10.19
CA LEU A 174 -8.95 -11.80 -10.23
C LEU A 174 -8.68 -11.07 -8.90
N GLU A 175 -9.68 -10.41 -8.30
CA GLU A 175 -9.54 -9.79 -6.97
C GLU A 175 -9.11 -10.82 -5.92
N GLU A 176 -9.69 -12.01 -5.94
CA GLU A 176 -9.32 -13.08 -5.01
C GLU A 176 -7.89 -13.56 -5.24
N ALA A 177 -7.47 -13.74 -6.50
CA ALA A 177 -6.11 -14.09 -6.87
C ALA A 177 -5.08 -13.05 -6.39
N PHE A 178 -5.38 -11.76 -6.54
CA PHE A 178 -4.54 -10.68 -6.04
C PHE A 178 -4.45 -10.68 -4.52
N ASN A 179 -5.58 -10.84 -3.82
CA ASN A 179 -5.63 -10.85 -2.35
C ASN A 179 -4.87 -12.03 -1.74
N ARG A 180 -4.92 -13.21 -2.37
CA ARG A 180 -4.19 -14.40 -1.91
C ARG A 180 -2.68 -14.27 -2.10
N ASN A 181 -2.25 -13.56 -3.16
CA ASN A 181 -0.85 -13.52 -3.60
C ASN A 181 -0.21 -12.14 -3.45
N LEU A 182 -0.62 -11.32 -2.49
CA LEU A 182 -0.16 -9.92 -2.30
C LEU A 182 1.37 -9.75 -2.41
N LEU A 183 2.16 -10.59 -1.72
CA LEU A 183 3.63 -10.50 -1.77
C LEU A 183 4.19 -10.84 -3.16
N ALA A 184 3.70 -11.90 -3.79
CA ALA A 184 4.15 -12.30 -5.12
C ALA A 184 3.76 -11.25 -6.18
N THR A 185 2.52 -10.74 -6.10
CA THR A 185 2.06 -9.60 -6.90
C THR A 185 2.99 -8.41 -6.76
N PHE A 186 3.32 -8.02 -5.52
CA PHE A 186 4.21 -6.91 -5.27
C PHE A 186 5.59 -7.10 -5.92
N LEU A 187 6.17 -8.29 -5.82
CA LEU A 187 7.48 -8.58 -6.42
C LEU A 187 7.42 -8.55 -7.96
N VAL A 188 6.42 -9.18 -8.56
CA VAL A 188 6.24 -9.18 -10.02
C VAL A 188 5.99 -7.76 -10.54
N ALA A 189 5.16 -6.98 -9.86
CA ALA A 189 4.89 -5.58 -10.17
C ALA A 189 6.17 -4.73 -10.17
N ASN A 190 7.02 -4.87 -9.14
CA ASN A 190 8.30 -4.16 -9.06
C ASN A 190 9.27 -4.58 -10.17
N LEU A 191 9.35 -5.88 -10.48
CA LEU A 191 10.20 -6.38 -11.56
C LEU A 191 9.76 -5.85 -12.93
N LEU A 192 8.46 -5.91 -13.22
CA LEU A 192 7.89 -5.40 -14.47
C LEU A 192 8.09 -3.88 -14.59
N THR A 193 7.89 -3.13 -13.50
CA THR A 193 8.15 -1.68 -13.48
C THR A 193 9.63 -1.38 -13.74
N GLY A 194 10.53 -2.15 -13.14
CA GLY A 194 11.97 -2.07 -13.40
C GLY A 194 12.30 -2.35 -14.88
N LEU A 195 11.68 -3.37 -15.48
CA LEU A 195 11.86 -3.72 -16.89
C LEU A 195 11.38 -2.61 -17.83
N VAL A 196 10.20 -2.05 -17.57
CA VAL A 196 9.67 -0.91 -18.34
C VAL A 196 10.63 0.27 -18.24
N ASN A 197 11.09 0.60 -17.03
CA ASN A 197 12.03 1.69 -16.83
C ASN A 197 13.37 1.44 -17.53
N LEU A 198 13.87 0.22 -17.62
CA LEU A 198 15.12 -0.08 -18.36
C LEU A 198 14.94 -0.06 -19.88
N SER A 199 13.72 -0.35 -20.37
CA SER A 199 13.44 -0.52 -21.79
C SER A 199 13.02 0.79 -22.48
N ILE A 200 12.38 1.69 -21.74
CA ILE A 200 11.78 2.92 -22.27
C ILE A 200 12.25 4.09 -21.41
N ASP A 201 12.62 5.20 -22.04
CA ASP A 201 12.82 6.47 -21.33
C ASP A 201 11.46 7.04 -20.91
N THR A 202 11.01 6.62 -19.74
CA THR A 202 9.68 6.98 -19.20
C THR A 202 9.54 8.47 -18.90
N LEU A 203 10.65 9.21 -18.74
CA LEU A 203 10.63 10.65 -18.49
C LEU A 203 10.26 11.47 -19.73
N SER A 204 10.63 10.99 -20.92
CA SER A 204 10.34 11.66 -22.19
C SER A 204 9.13 11.09 -22.93
N ALA A 205 8.49 10.05 -22.37
CA ALA A 205 7.32 9.42 -22.95
C ALA A 205 6.11 10.38 -23.01
N SER A 206 5.48 10.46 -24.19
CA SER A 206 4.24 11.22 -24.36
C SER A 206 3.09 10.61 -23.54
N SER A 207 2.07 11.41 -23.22
CA SER A 207 0.91 10.96 -22.42
C SER A 207 0.24 9.72 -23.00
N THR A 208 0.12 9.62 -24.33
CA THR A 208 -0.46 8.45 -25.00
C THR A 208 0.38 7.20 -24.81
N ILE A 209 1.71 7.33 -24.96
CA ILE A 209 2.64 6.22 -24.73
C ILE A 209 2.59 5.78 -23.27
N SER A 210 2.55 6.72 -22.32
CA SER A 210 2.46 6.41 -20.89
C SER A 210 1.17 5.66 -20.54
N VAL A 211 0.01 6.08 -21.06
CA VAL A 211 -1.26 5.35 -20.87
C VAL A 211 -1.17 3.95 -21.47
N PHE A 212 -0.62 3.81 -22.68
CA PHE A 212 -0.45 2.52 -23.32
C PHE A 212 0.46 1.59 -22.50
N ILE A 213 1.59 2.09 -22.01
CA ILE A 213 2.51 1.35 -21.13
C ILE A 213 1.79 0.85 -19.88
N VAL A 214 1.02 1.71 -19.21
CA VAL A 214 0.27 1.34 -17.99
C VAL A 214 -0.80 0.28 -18.29
N LEU A 215 -1.51 0.38 -19.42
CA LEU A 215 -2.50 -0.62 -19.83
C LEU A 215 -1.87 -1.98 -20.12
N VAL A 216 -0.77 -2.00 -20.87
CA VAL A 216 -0.02 -3.23 -21.17
C VAL A 216 0.55 -3.84 -19.89
N TYR A 217 1.15 -3.01 -19.03
CA TYR A 217 1.66 -3.42 -17.73
C TYR A 217 0.55 -4.06 -16.86
N ALA A 218 -0.61 -3.39 -16.73
CA ALA A 218 -1.73 -3.87 -15.93
C ALA A 218 -2.33 -5.17 -16.50
N TYR A 219 -2.42 -5.29 -17.82
CA TYR A 219 -2.85 -6.51 -18.49
C TYR A 219 -1.91 -7.68 -18.20
N ILE A 220 -0.60 -7.51 -18.42
CA ILE A 220 0.41 -8.54 -18.18
C ILE A 220 0.38 -8.97 -16.71
N LEU A 221 0.40 -8.02 -15.78
CA LEU A 221 0.36 -8.32 -14.34
C LEU A 221 -0.89 -9.12 -13.98
N SER A 222 -2.06 -8.71 -14.46
CA SER A 222 -3.32 -9.39 -14.17
C SER A 222 -3.35 -10.81 -14.73
N THR A 223 -2.86 -11.01 -15.96
CA THR A 223 -2.78 -12.34 -16.59
C THR A 223 -1.81 -13.25 -15.85
N VAL A 224 -0.62 -12.75 -15.49
CA VAL A 224 0.39 -13.53 -14.75
C VAL A 224 -0.16 -13.98 -13.39
N ILE A 225 -0.78 -13.08 -12.64
CA ILE A 225 -1.35 -13.40 -11.32
C ILE A 225 -2.55 -14.35 -11.45
N GLY A 226 -3.45 -14.13 -12.42
CA GLY A 226 -4.58 -15.02 -12.66
C GLY A 226 -4.15 -16.44 -13.05
N ILE A 227 -3.12 -16.58 -13.90
CA ILE A 227 -2.57 -17.89 -14.28
C ILE A 227 -1.88 -18.55 -13.08
N ALA A 228 -1.06 -17.79 -12.33
CA ALA A 228 -0.36 -18.31 -11.16
C ALA A 228 -1.34 -18.86 -10.11
N ASP A 229 -2.41 -18.11 -9.82
CA ASP A 229 -3.43 -18.52 -8.86
C ASP A 229 -4.19 -19.77 -9.33
N TYR A 230 -4.56 -19.85 -10.62
CA TYR A 230 -5.18 -21.04 -11.21
C TYR A 230 -4.32 -22.30 -11.04
N PHE A 231 -3.00 -22.20 -11.23
CA PHE A 231 -2.08 -23.32 -11.03
C PHE A 231 -1.92 -23.72 -9.55
N VAL A 232 -1.89 -22.75 -8.64
CA VAL A 232 -1.83 -23.03 -7.20
C VAL A 232 -3.12 -23.69 -6.71
N GLU A 233 -4.28 -23.19 -7.16
CA GLU A 233 -5.58 -23.72 -6.75
C GLU A 233 -5.79 -25.14 -7.29
N SER A 234 -5.45 -25.40 -8.56
CA SER A 234 -5.56 -26.72 -9.16
C SER A 234 -4.71 -27.77 -8.44
N ARG A 235 -3.45 -27.44 -8.06
CA ARG A 235 -2.60 -28.32 -7.25
C ARG A 235 -3.21 -28.61 -5.88
N THR A 236 -3.78 -27.60 -5.23
CA THR A 236 -4.40 -27.72 -3.91
C THR A 236 -5.64 -28.62 -3.96
N ARG A 237 -6.51 -28.43 -4.96
CA ARG A 237 -7.70 -29.28 -5.18
C ARG A 237 -7.32 -30.74 -5.45
N VAL A 238 -6.28 -30.98 -6.24
CA VAL A 238 -5.77 -32.34 -6.52
C VAL A 238 -5.22 -32.98 -5.24
N ALA A 239 -4.44 -32.27 -4.44
CA ALA A 239 -3.89 -32.77 -3.18
C ALA A 239 -5.01 -33.13 -2.18
N ILE A 240 -6.03 -32.29 -2.04
CA ILE A 240 -7.20 -32.55 -1.18
C ILE A 240 -7.97 -33.78 -1.67
N MET A 241 -8.18 -33.91 -2.99
CA MET A 241 -8.88 -35.07 -3.57
C MET A 241 -8.11 -36.38 -3.32
N ILE A 242 -6.78 -36.36 -3.46
CA ILE A 242 -5.93 -37.52 -3.16
C ILE A 242 -5.99 -37.85 -1.66
N GLY A 243 -5.88 -36.85 -0.79
CA GLY A 243 -5.98 -37.02 0.67
C GLY A 243 -7.32 -37.61 1.09
N SER A 244 -8.43 -37.09 0.58
CA SER A 244 -9.78 -37.61 0.85
C SER A 244 -9.94 -39.07 0.38
N LYS A 245 -9.43 -39.40 -0.82
CA LYS A 245 -9.42 -40.79 -1.32
C LYS A 245 -8.57 -41.71 -0.43
N MET A 246 -7.40 -41.26 0.02
CA MET A 246 -6.55 -42.04 0.92
C MET A 246 -7.24 -42.28 2.28
N THR A 247 -7.86 -41.26 2.88
CA THR A 247 -8.59 -41.41 4.15
C THR A 247 -9.73 -42.41 4.02
N ASN A 248 -10.52 -42.34 2.94
CA ASN A 248 -11.59 -43.31 2.68
C ASN A 248 -11.06 -44.73 2.46
N LEU A 249 -9.93 -44.88 1.75
CA LEU A 249 -9.29 -46.18 1.56
C LEU A 249 -8.82 -46.79 2.89
N ILE A 250 -8.20 -45.97 3.74
CA ILE A 250 -7.75 -46.37 5.08
C ILE A 250 -8.94 -46.82 5.93
N LEU A 251 -10.01 -46.02 5.99
CA LEU A 251 -11.24 -46.36 6.73
C LEU A 251 -11.87 -47.67 6.25
N MET A 252 -11.95 -47.91 4.94
CA MET A 252 -12.41 -49.18 4.38
C MET A 252 -11.52 -50.36 4.80
N THR A 253 -10.20 -50.17 4.83
CA THR A 253 -9.25 -51.23 5.20
C THR A 253 -9.36 -51.59 6.69
N PHE A 254 -9.60 -50.61 7.57
CA PHE A 254 -9.86 -50.86 8.99
C PHE A 254 -11.21 -51.55 9.20
N HIS A 255 -12.25 -51.16 8.47
CA HIS A 255 -13.58 -51.77 8.63
C HIS A 255 -13.67 -53.22 8.13
N ILE A 256 -12.78 -53.62 7.22
CA ILE A 256 -12.63 -55.02 6.78
C ILE A 256 -11.92 -55.89 7.85
N LYS A 257 -11.17 -55.28 8.78
CA LYS A 257 -10.42 -55.99 9.81
C LYS A 257 -11.22 -56.29 11.09
N ASP A 258 -12.36 -55.62 11.27
CA ASP A 258 -13.26 -55.75 12.43
C ASP A 258 -14.44 -56.73 12.19
N LYS A 259 -14.36 -57.57 11.15
CA LYS A 259 -15.27 -58.70 10.90
C LYS A 259 -14.49 -60.00 10.85
#